data_AF-A0A966XHR1-F1
#
_entry.id   AF-A0A966XHR1-F1
#
_cell.length_a   1.000
_cell.length_b   1.000
_cell.length_c   1.000
_cell.angle_alpha   90.00
_cell.angle_beta   90.00
_cell.angle_gamma   90.00
#
_symmetry.space_group_name_H-M   'P 1'
#
loop_
_entity.id
_entity.type
_entity.pdbx_description
1 polymer ?
#
loop_
_entity_poly.entity_id
_entity_poly.type
_entity_poly.pdbx_seq_one_letter_code
_entity_poly.pdbx_strand_id
1 'polypeptide(L)'
;ETMQNTGEILCPHSAIGVHVAGRLRNKDVPMITLATAHPAKFPDAVEKASGTRPALPERMSNLFQRDERLSQVSNNLDEITSLIKDRITS
;
A
#
# COMPACT_ATOMS: atom_id res chain seq x y z
N GLU A 1 -6.69 -9.77 -15.97
CA GLU A 1 -8.12 -10.15 -15.86
C GLU A 1 -8.96 -9.11 -15.13
N THR A 2 -8.79 -8.86 -13.82
CA THR A 2 -9.67 -7.91 -13.08
C THR A 2 -9.80 -6.53 -13.76
N MET A 3 -8.69 -5.87 -14.08
CA MET A 3 -8.71 -4.58 -14.78
C MET A 3 -9.43 -4.63 -16.13
N GLN A 4 -9.29 -5.72 -16.88
CA GLN A 4 -9.94 -5.89 -18.18
C GLN A 4 -11.45 -6.10 -18.03
N ASN A 5 -11.87 -6.81 -16.99
CA ASN A 5 -13.27 -7.19 -16.78
C ASN A 5 -14.07 -6.13 -16.02
N THR A 6 -13.44 -5.34 -15.15
CA THR A 6 -14.13 -4.41 -14.25
C THR A 6 -13.61 -2.97 -14.34
N GLY A 7 -12.50 -2.73 -15.03
CA GLY A 7 -11.79 -1.44 -15.00
C GLY A 7 -10.99 -1.19 -13.73
N GLU A 8 -11.04 -2.09 -12.73
CA GLU A 8 -10.42 -1.87 -11.43
C GLU A 8 -8.96 -2.34 -11.41
N ILE A 9 -8.07 -1.47 -10.95
CA ILE A 9 -6.66 -1.79 -10.74
C ILE A 9 -6.44 -2.13 -9.27
N LEU A 10 -5.96 -3.33 -8.99
CA LEU A 10 -5.71 -3.80 -7.64
C LEU A 10 -4.23 -3.73 -7.28
N CYS A 11 -3.93 -3.40 -6.01
CA CYS A 11 -2.61 -3.65 -5.47
C CYS A 11 -2.35 -5.17 -5.33
N PRO A 12 -1.08 -5.60 -5.18
CA PRO A 12 -0.75 -7.02 -5.07
C PRO A 12 -1.52 -7.75 -3.95
N HIS A 13 -1.71 -7.12 -2.79
CA HIS A 13 -2.43 -7.71 -1.65
C HIS A 13 -3.91 -7.97 -1.98
N SER A 14 -4.58 -6.99 -2.58
CA SER A 14 -5.98 -7.08 -2.97
C SER A 14 -6.17 -8.09 -4.11
N ALA A 15 -5.23 -8.14 -5.06
CA ALA A 15 -5.24 -9.10 -6.16
C ALA A 15 -5.15 -10.55 -5.64
N ILE A 16 -4.31 -10.82 -4.65
CA ILE A 16 -4.23 -12.14 -4.00
C ILE A 16 -5.58 -12.51 -3.35
N GLY A 17 -6.19 -11.56 -2.63
CA GLY A 17 -7.51 -11.76 -2.02
C GLY A 17 -8.58 -12.12 -3.06
N VAL A 18 -8.68 -11.34 -4.14
CA VAL A 18 -9.63 -11.58 -5.24
C VAL A 18 -9.38 -12.92 -5.95
N HIS A 19 -8.11 -13.26 -6.19
CA HIS A 19 -7.73 -14.51 -6.85
C HIS A 19 -8.16 -15.75 -6.05
N VAL A 20 -7.87 -15.78 -4.75
CA VAL A 20 -8.27 -16.91 -3.88
C VAL A 20 -9.78 -16.96 -3.70
N ALA A 21 -10.41 -15.80 -3.49
CA ALA A 21 -11.86 -15.68 -3.39
C ALA A 21 -12.58 -16.20 -4.64
N GLY A 22 -12.08 -15.89 -5.84
CA GLY A 22 -12.65 -16.38 -7.10
C GLY A 22 -12.66 -17.90 -7.21
N ARG A 23 -11.65 -18.57 -6.64
CA ARG A 23 -11.51 -20.04 -6.64
C ARG A 23 -12.36 -20.73 -5.59
N LEU A 24 -12.59 -20.09 -4.45
CA LEU A 24 -13.26 -20.69 -3.29
C LEU A 24 -14.69 -20.21 -3.07
N ARG A 25 -15.21 -19.30 -3.92
CA ARG A 25 -16.54 -18.73 -3.71
C ARG A 25 -17.64 -19.79 -3.80
N ASN A 26 -18.56 -19.74 -2.84
CA ASN A 26 -19.89 -20.32 -3.00
C ASN A 26 -20.76 -19.31 -3.79
N LYS A 27 -21.49 -19.78 -4.81
CA LYS A 27 -22.33 -18.91 -5.66
C LYS A 27 -23.52 -18.32 -4.90
N ASP A 28 -23.99 -18.99 -3.85
CA ASP A 28 -25.18 -18.59 -3.08
C ASP A 28 -24.84 -17.65 -1.91
N VAL A 29 -23.54 -17.39 -1.65
CA VAL A 29 -23.08 -16.55 -0.54
C VAL A 29 -22.23 -15.40 -1.09
N PRO A 30 -22.57 -14.13 -0.81
CA PRO A 30 -21.74 -13.00 -1.21
C PRO A 30 -20.32 -13.12 -0.66
N MET A 31 -19.33 -13.00 -1.54
CA MET A 31 -17.91 -13.01 -1.19
C MET A 31 -17.38 -11.58 -1.15
N ILE A 32 -16.88 -11.16 0.00
CA ILE A 32 -16.28 -9.83 0.20
C ILE A 32 -14.77 -10.01 0.36
N THR A 33 -13.99 -9.30 -0.46
CA THR A 33 -12.53 -9.25 -0.34
C THR A 33 -12.09 -7.88 0.15
N LEU A 34 -11.13 -7.85 1.08
CA LEU A 34 -10.65 -6.59 1.64
C LEU A 34 -9.56 -5.99 0.74
N ALA A 35 -9.81 -4.77 0.26
CA ALA A 35 -8.79 -3.98 -0.42
C ALA A 35 -7.87 -3.33 0.62
N THR A 36 -6.81 -4.03 1.02
CA THR A 36 -5.95 -3.61 2.16
C THR A 36 -4.99 -2.47 1.85
N ALA A 37 -4.76 -2.13 0.58
CA ALA A 37 -3.93 -1.00 0.19
C ALA A 37 -4.33 -0.41 -1.16
N HIS A 38 -4.08 0.88 -1.33
CA HIS A 38 -4.21 1.58 -2.60
C HIS A 38 -3.11 1.13 -3.60
N PRO A 39 -3.38 0.97 -4.91
CA PRO A 39 -2.40 0.56 -5.91
C PRO A 39 -1.12 1.41 -5.95
N ALA A 40 -1.26 2.73 -5.75
CA ALA A 40 -0.13 3.67 -5.71
C ALA A 40 0.91 3.40 -4.62
N LYS A 41 0.62 2.54 -3.62
CA LYS A 41 1.62 2.08 -2.64
C LYS A 41 2.60 1.06 -3.21
N PHE A 42 2.25 0.39 -4.31
CA PHE A 42 3.05 -0.66 -4.94
C PHE A 42 3.12 -0.43 -6.46
N PRO A 43 3.55 0.75 -6.92
CA PRO A 43 3.38 1.17 -8.31
C PRO A 43 4.10 0.26 -9.30
N ASP A 44 5.30 -0.23 -8.95
CA ASP A 44 6.11 -1.06 -9.85
C ASP A 44 5.49 -2.45 -10.08
N ALA A 45 4.93 -3.04 -9.01
CA ALA A 45 4.25 -4.33 -9.12
C ALA A 45 2.97 -4.21 -9.95
N VAL A 46 2.24 -3.10 -9.78
CA VAL A 46 1.04 -2.81 -10.56
C VAL A 46 1.39 -2.59 -12.03
N GLU A 47 2.35 -1.72 -12.32
CA GLU A 47 2.79 -1.41 -13.69
C GLU A 47 3.29 -2.65 -14.42
N LYS A 48 4.08 -3.51 -13.76
CA LYS A 48 4.55 -4.77 -14.34
C LYS A 48 3.38 -5.71 -14.71
N ALA A 49 2.30 -5.71 -13.92
CA ALA A 49 1.17 -6.61 -14.12
C ALA A 49 0.11 -6.06 -15.09
N SER A 50 -0.07 -4.74 -15.15
CA SER A 50 -1.16 -4.09 -15.88
C SER A 50 -0.70 -3.21 -17.04
N GLY A 51 0.58 -2.88 -17.13
CA GLY A 51 1.12 -1.87 -18.04
C GLY A 51 0.76 -0.42 -17.65
N THR A 52 0.05 -0.22 -16.53
CA THR A 52 -0.40 1.09 -16.05
C THR A 52 0.28 1.43 -14.74
N ARG A 53 0.99 2.56 -14.70
CA ARG A 53 1.54 3.08 -13.45
C ARG A 53 0.46 3.83 -12.67
N PRO A 54 0.07 3.36 -11.47
CA PRO A 54 -1.00 3.99 -10.71
C PRO A 54 -0.56 5.37 -10.18
N ALA A 55 -1.38 6.38 -10.42
CA ALA A 55 -1.15 7.73 -9.89
C ALA A 55 -1.44 7.80 -8.38
N LEU A 56 -0.83 8.76 -7.70
CA LEU A 56 -1.20 9.12 -6.33
C LEU A 56 -2.65 9.66 -6.31
N PRO A 57 -3.41 9.41 -5.23
CA PRO A 57 -4.70 10.08 -5.03
C PRO A 57 -4.53 11.60 -5.06
N GLU A 58 -5.53 12.33 -5.56
CA GLU A 58 -5.47 13.79 -5.75
C GLU A 58 -5.04 14.55 -4.47
N ARG A 59 -5.58 14.16 -3.31
CA ARG A 59 -5.22 14.72 -1.99
C ARG A 59 -3.73 14.57 -1.64
N MET A 60 -3.04 13.62 -2.26
CA MET A 60 -1.62 13.31 -2.07
C MET A 60 -0.80 13.63 -3.32
N SER A 61 -1.34 14.31 -4.33
CA SER A 61 -0.64 14.62 -5.58
C SER A 61 0.69 15.33 -5.39
N ASN A 62 0.81 16.16 -4.33
CA ASN A 62 2.02 16.87 -3.99
C ASN A 62 2.91 16.18 -2.94
N LEU A 63 2.68 14.89 -2.64
CA LEU A 63 3.34 14.20 -1.52
C LEU A 63 4.87 14.19 -1.67
N PHE A 64 5.38 13.94 -2.87
CA PHE A 64 6.82 13.83 -3.15
C PHE A 64 7.54 15.17 -3.21
N GLN A 65 6.82 16.31 -3.20
CA GLN A 65 7.40 17.65 -3.17
C GLN A 65 7.53 18.21 -1.74
N ARG A 66 7.06 17.49 -0.72
CA ARG A 66 7.13 17.94 0.67
C ARG A 66 8.48 17.59 1.28
N ASP A 67 8.98 18.48 2.13
CA ASP A 67 10.21 18.21 2.89
C ASP A 67 10.02 17.05 3.86
N GLU A 68 10.98 16.13 3.88
CA GLU A 68 11.01 15.04 4.84
C GLU A 68 11.67 15.49 6.15
N ARG A 69 11.00 15.24 7.28
CA ARG A 69 11.58 15.44 8.62
C ARG A 69 11.96 14.08 9.20
N LEU A 70 13.24 13.73 9.05
CA LEU A 70 13.79 12.46 9.51
C LEU A 70 14.88 12.67 10.56
N SER A 71 15.17 11.63 11.32
CA SER A 71 16.31 11.60 12.23
C SER A 71 16.93 10.23 12.18
N GLN A 72 18.15 10.16 11.67
CA GLN A 72 18.86 8.91 11.53
C GLN A 72 19.38 8.46 12.90
N VAL A 73 19.25 7.17 13.17
CA VAL A 73 19.73 6.51 14.37
C VAL A 73 20.28 5.15 13.97
N SER A 74 21.35 4.69 14.60
CA SER A 74 21.88 3.37 14.31
C SER A 74 20.91 2.28 14.79
N ASN A 75 21.10 1.05 14.32
CA ASN A 75 20.34 -0.11 14.82
C ASN A 75 20.85 -0.52 16.21
N ASN A 76 20.73 0.38 17.18
CA ASN A 76 21.19 0.23 18.55
C ASN A 76 20.06 0.67 19.51
N LEU A 77 19.73 -0.21 20.46
CA LEU A 77 18.61 0.02 21.38
C LEU A 77 18.83 1.24 22.29
N ASP A 78 20.06 1.44 22.78
CA ASP A 78 20.38 2.52 23.72
C ASP A 78 20.33 3.89 23.03
N GLU A 79 20.78 3.96 21.77
CA GLU A 79 20.69 5.18 20.96
C GLU A 79 19.24 5.53 20.63
N ILE A 80 18.42 4.56 20.22
CA ILE A 80 16.98 4.77 19.97
C ILE A 80 16.27 5.22 21.26
N THR A 81 16.58 4.59 22.39
CA THR A 81 15.99 4.94 23.68
C THR A 81 16.36 6.36 24.10
N SER A 82 17.61 6.76 23.94
CA SER A 82 18.08 8.12 24.26
C SER A 82 17.38 9.16 23.38
N LEU A 83 17.31 8.92 22.06
CA LEU A 83 16.62 9.80 21.11
C LEU A 83 15.13 10.00 21.46
N ILE A 84 14.44 8.96 21.91
CA ILE A 84 13.05 9.04 22.35
C ILE A 84 12.93 9.90 23.60
N LYS A 85 13.79 9.68 24.61
CA LYS A 85 13.77 10.43 25.87
C LYS A 85 14.03 11.92 25.65
N ASP A 86 15.01 12.27 24.82
CA ASP A 86 15.34 13.66 24.51
C ASP A 86 14.15 14.43 23.92
N ARG A 87 13.29 13.76 23.14
CA ARG A 87 12.13 14.35 22.46
C ARG A 87 10.85 14.43 23.29
N ILE A 88 10.73 13.61 24.33
CA ILE A 88 9.59 13.65 25.26
C ILE A 88 9.78 14.78 26.28
N THR A 89 11.04 15.07 26.62
CA THR A 89 11.40 16.01 27.69
C THR A 89 11.54 17.46 27.21
N SER A 90 11.33 17.71 25.91
CA SER A 90 11.33 19.04 25.27
C SER A 90 9.91 19.50 24.97
#